data_AF-D3E440-F1
#
_entry.id   AF-D3E440-F1
#
_cell.length_a   1.000
_cell.length_b   1.000
_cell.length_c   1.000
_cell.angle_alpha   90.00
_cell.angle_beta   90.00
_cell.angle_gamma   90.00
#
_symmetry.space_group_name_H-M   'P 1'
#
loop_
_entity.id
_entity.type
_entity.pdbx_description
1 polymer ?
#
loop_
_entity_poly.entity_id
_entity_poly.type
_entity_poly.pdbx_seq_one_letter_code
_entity_poly.pdbx_strand_id
1 'polypeptide(L)'
;MLFSVIATVSATCNVIVITDPSGEDPNGAAAGSMSFANNMFQSSFIMSKDDGYAMLSGGEGNGTERNYAIIAALAAMQHGATPASAAALASGFKGIRLVIGGPSMGAAIGGDYNAYLVVVDDAGTIKVTHHTGGVVQLPQGSKGAIIHLRNSAGNPMYGTAERVRRETAVNIGKMIRDGYPATYIVGKAMKEVAEDSGEKYGGGAVNLVSSISTGDMFVPDQVNTTGYPMDENYSKSCEKCGWATGFPDAERYNVCPYCGSELTVNSATDVLIDSITVSKDSVSVSVYGSDRLGLSDITREVVKASVKKYGYNASTIAGSLNKGINNGLIVGVDYVEPSDLNVKPDVRAVGVYYNPLPNGRSSPAWNLPINSMVLTILGTIQTAIGFVLIMLVIFRTRLLKSFKDRVS
;
A
#
# COMPACT_ATOMS: atom_id res chain seq x y z
N MET A 1 5.82 -43.64 3.83
CA MET A 1 5.99 -42.49 2.91
C MET A 1 6.17 -41.25 3.76
N LEU A 2 7.37 -40.66 3.65
CA LEU A 2 7.81 -39.48 4.38
C LEU A 2 7.14 -38.25 3.75
N PHE A 3 6.13 -37.66 4.39
CA PHE A 3 5.69 -36.31 4.02
C PHE A 3 6.68 -35.32 4.63
N SER A 4 7.66 -34.91 3.83
CA SER A 4 8.44 -33.70 4.09
C SER A 4 7.50 -32.51 3.92
N VAL A 5 6.95 -32.00 5.04
CA VAL A 5 6.38 -30.66 5.08
C VAL A 5 7.58 -29.73 5.15
N ILE A 6 8.03 -29.25 3.99
CA ILE A 6 9.11 -28.28 3.89
C ILE A 6 8.67 -27.06 4.71
N ALA A 7 9.40 -26.76 5.78
CA ALA A 7 9.17 -25.59 6.60
C ALA A 7 9.24 -24.34 5.72
N THR A 8 8.11 -23.66 5.54
CA THR A 8 8.04 -22.41 4.79
C THR A 8 8.54 -21.29 5.68
N VAL A 9 9.82 -20.91 5.52
CA VAL A 9 10.42 -19.77 6.22
C VAL A 9 9.58 -18.52 5.97
N SER A 10 9.08 -17.90 7.03
CA SER A 10 8.27 -16.68 6.97
C SER A 10 9.11 -15.49 7.44
N ALA A 11 9.06 -14.36 6.72
CA ALA A 11 9.86 -13.14 6.89
C ALA A 11 11.31 -13.34 7.36
N THR A 12 12.26 -13.10 6.48
CA THR A 12 13.68 -13.29 6.76
C THR A 12 14.33 -12.00 7.28
N CYS A 13 13.68 -10.86 7.06
CA CYS A 13 14.07 -9.56 7.58
C CYS A 13 12.90 -8.88 8.31
N ASN A 14 13.13 -8.40 9.52
CA ASN A 14 12.23 -7.49 10.23
C ASN A 14 13.02 -6.34 10.82
N VAL A 15 12.49 -5.13 10.66
CA VAL A 15 13.07 -3.91 11.20
C VAL A 15 12.01 -3.08 11.91
N ILE A 16 12.33 -2.59 13.10
CA ILE A 16 11.59 -1.51 13.78
C ILE A 16 12.60 -0.42 14.13
N VAL A 17 12.26 0.83 13.82
CA VAL A 17 13.07 2.01 14.08
C VAL A 17 12.24 3.02 14.86
N ILE A 18 12.81 3.58 15.92
CA ILE A 18 12.26 4.68 16.72
C ILE A 18 13.31 5.79 16.78
N THR A 19 13.03 6.91 16.12
CA THR A 19 13.84 8.14 16.12
C THR A 19 13.29 9.17 17.09
N ASP A 20 11.98 9.16 17.34
CA ASP A 20 11.31 9.98 18.33
C ASP A 20 10.39 9.12 19.22
N PRO A 21 10.82 8.81 20.46
CA PRO A 21 10.03 8.00 21.38
C PRO A 21 8.88 8.78 22.04
N SER A 22 8.77 10.09 21.84
CA SER A 22 7.61 10.86 22.32
C SER A 22 6.35 10.60 21.48
N GLY A 23 6.53 10.26 20.20
CA GLY A 23 5.45 10.11 19.23
C GLY A 23 4.94 11.45 18.67
N GLU A 24 5.65 12.56 18.90
CA GLU A 24 5.28 13.88 18.39
C GLU A 24 5.70 14.07 16.92
N ASP A 25 6.84 13.52 16.51
CA ASP A 25 7.24 13.46 15.10
C ASP A 25 6.37 12.45 14.36
N PRO A 26 5.57 12.88 13.36
CA PRO A 26 4.71 11.98 12.59
C PRO A 26 5.48 10.91 11.81
N ASN A 27 6.80 11.02 11.68
CA ASN A 27 7.69 10.03 11.08
C ASN A 27 8.67 9.41 12.07
N GLY A 28 8.42 9.60 13.37
CA GLY A 28 9.30 9.25 14.48
C GLY A 28 9.44 7.76 14.77
N ALA A 29 8.55 6.92 14.24
CA ALA A 29 8.62 5.48 14.38
C ALA A 29 8.06 4.76 13.15
N ALA A 30 8.78 3.73 12.69
CA ALA A 30 8.39 2.94 11.52
C ALA A 30 8.83 1.49 11.66
N ALA A 31 8.16 0.60 10.94
CA ALA A 31 8.47 -0.82 10.89
C ALA A 31 8.38 -1.36 9.47
N GLY A 32 9.20 -2.36 9.14
CA GLY A 32 9.26 -2.97 7.82
C GLY A 32 9.55 -4.46 7.89
N SER A 33 9.07 -5.20 6.89
CA SER A 33 9.28 -6.64 6.77
C SER A 33 9.65 -7.01 5.34
N MET A 34 10.61 -7.94 5.18
CA MET A 34 10.91 -8.57 3.90
C MET A 34 11.00 -10.08 4.07
N SER A 35 10.81 -10.77 2.95
CA SER A 35 10.87 -12.23 2.89
C SER A 35 11.71 -12.69 1.71
N PHE A 36 12.22 -13.90 1.83
CA PHE A 36 12.81 -14.65 0.73
C PHE A 36 11.84 -15.61 0.07
N ALA A 37 10.89 -16.14 0.84
CA ALA A 37 10.19 -17.34 0.48
C ALA A 37 8.95 -17.07 -0.37
N ASN A 38 8.66 -18.01 -1.27
CA ASN A 38 7.31 -18.22 -1.79
C ASN A 38 6.39 -18.40 -0.58
N ASN A 39 5.24 -17.71 -0.57
CA ASN A 39 4.26 -17.62 0.54
C ASN A 39 4.44 -16.38 1.44
N MET A 40 4.71 -15.22 0.84
CA MET A 40 4.84 -13.98 1.60
C MET A 40 3.60 -13.61 2.45
N PHE A 41 2.40 -14.05 2.04
CA PHE A 41 1.15 -13.98 2.83
C PHE A 41 1.27 -14.53 4.26
N GLN A 42 2.27 -15.38 4.51
CA GLN A 42 2.55 -15.94 5.82
C GLN A 42 3.35 -15.02 6.74
N SER A 43 4.03 -14.00 6.21
CA SER A 43 4.69 -12.97 7.02
C SER A 43 3.63 -12.02 7.57
N SER A 44 3.16 -12.27 8.78
CA SER A 44 2.11 -11.45 9.38
C SER A 44 2.67 -10.13 9.89
N PHE A 45 2.25 -9.05 9.23
CA PHE A 45 2.42 -7.68 9.66
C PHE A 45 1.08 -7.20 10.21
N ILE A 46 1.01 -6.91 11.50
CA ILE A 46 -0.23 -6.44 12.13
C ILE A 46 0.05 -5.11 12.80
N MET A 47 -0.71 -4.08 12.44
CA MET A 47 -0.69 -2.77 13.08
C MET A 47 -1.97 -2.59 13.89
N SER A 48 -1.85 -2.30 15.19
CA SER A 48 -2.96 -1.72 15.95
C SER A 48 -2.93 -0.21 15.75
N LYS A 49 -3.92 0.32 15.01
CA LYS A 49 -4.06 1.77 14.80
C LYS A 49 -4.48 2.49 16.07
N ASP A 50 -5.28 1.83 16.89
CA ASP A 50 -5.83 2.41 18.12
C ASP A 50 -4.78 2.44 19.24
N ASP A 51 -3.91 1.41 19.29
CA ASP A 51 -2.88 1.27 20.34
C ASP A 51 -1.48 1.71 19.88
N GLY A 52 -1.31 2.11 18.62
CA GLY A 52 -0.07 2.70 18.09
C GLY A 52 1.14 1.76 18.09
N TYR A 53 0.95 0.48 17.79
CA TYR A 53 2.06 -0.49 17.68
C TYR A 53 1.94 -1.39 16.46
N ALA A 54 3.07 -1.98 16.05
CA ALA A 54 3.08 -3.09 15.10
C ALA A 54 3.66 -4.36 15.72
N MET A 55 3.21 -5.48 15.17
CA MET A 55 3.72 -6.82 15.40
C MET A 55 4.16 -7.41 14.07
N LEU A 56 5.43 -7.79 14.00
CA LEU A 56 6.05 -8.47 12.88
C LEU A 56 6.32 -9.91 13.29
N SER A 57 5.78 -10.86 12.53
CA SER A 57 6.01 -12.28 12.77
C SER A 57 6.80 -12.92 11.64
N GLY A 58 7.62 -13.90 12.01
CA GLY A 58 8.26 -14.81 11.06
C GLY A 58 8.96 -15.95 11.78
N GLY A 59 9.93 -16.56 11.11
CA GLY A 59 10.70 -17.69 11.60
C GLY A 59 10.55 -18.95 10.73
N GLU A 60 11.18 -20.02 11.18
CA GLU A 60 11.27 -21.31 10.50
C GLU A 60 10.19 -22.30 10.97
N GLY A 61 9.33 -21.90 11.91
CA GLY A 61 8.23 -22.72 12.43
C GLY A 61 7.03 -22.84 11.48
N ASN A 62 6.10 -23.73 11.83
CA ASN A 62 4.89 -23.95 11.03
C ASN A 62 3.93 -22.74 11.13
N GLY A 63 3.22 -22.42 10.05
CA GLY A 63 2.22 -21.36 10.00
C GLY A 63 1.14 -21.43 11.09
N THR A 64 0.73 -22.64 11.51
CA THR A 64 -0.24 -22.79 12.61
C THR A 64 0.32 -22.33 13.95
N GLU A 65 1.55 -22.72 14.29
CA GLU A 65 2.21 -22.30 15.54
C GLU A 65 2.46 -20.79 15.54
N ARG A 66 2.82 -20.24 14.38
CA ARG A 66 2.96 -18.79 14.18
C ARG A 66 1.66 -18.05 14.47
N ASN A 67 0.54 -18.52 13.93
CA ASN A 67 -0.77 -17.91 14.17
C ASN A 67 -1.13 -17.93 15.66
N TYR A 68 -0.86 -19.02 16.37
CA TYR A 68 -1.08 -19.07 17.82
C TYR A 68 -0.18 -18.09 18.59
N ALA A 69 1.10 -17.96 18.19
CA ALA A 69 2.00 -16.98 18.79
C ALA A 69 1.49 -15.54 18.59
N ILE A 70 1.03 -15.21 17.39
CA ILE A 70 0.45 -13.91 17.07
C ILE A 70 -0.80 -13.65 17.91
N ILE A 71 -1.75 -14.60 17.94
CA ILE A 71 -2.99 -14.45 18.71
C ILE A 71 -2.68 -14.24 20.20
N ALA A 72 -1.77 -15.05 20.77
CA ALA A 72 -1.37 -14.93 22.17
C ALA A 72 -0.73 -13.57 22.48
N ALA A 73 0.15 -13.09 21.60
CA ALA A 73 0.80 -11.80 21.77
C ALA A 73 -0.17 -10.63 21.58
N LEU A 74 -1.10 -10.70 20.63
CA LEU A 74 -2.12 -9.66 20.45
C LEU A 74 -3.05 -9.59 21.66
N ALA A 75 -3.51 -10.74 22.16
CA ALA A 75 -4.31 -10.79 23.38
C ALA A 75 -3.55 -10.19 24.58
N ALA A 76 -2.26 -10.49 24.71
CA ALA A 76 -1.42 -9.90 25.76
C ALA A 76 -1.32 -8.37 25.62
N MET A 77 -1.06 -7.86 24.40
CA MET A 77 -1.00 -6.42 24.14
C MET A 77 -2.34 -5.73 24.44
N GLN A 78 -3.47 -6.32 24.05
CA GLN A 78 -4.83 -5.83 24.37
C GLN A 78 -5.11 -5.77 25.88
N HIS A 79 -4.40 -6.59 26.67
CA HIS A 79 -4.48 -6.58 28.14
C HIS A 79 -3.36 -5.77 28.80
N GLY A 80 -2.71 -4.86 28.07
CA GLY A 80 -1.73 -3.92 28.61
C GLY A 80 -0.32 -4.50 28.83
N ALA A 81 0.01 -5.63 28.19
CA ALA A 81 1.36 -6.16 28.22
C ALA A 81 2.35 -5.19 27.54
N THR A 82 3.60 -5.20 28.02
CA THR A 82 4.70 -4.51 27.34
C THR A 82 5.13 -5.26 26.07
N PRO A 83 5.78 -4.59 25.09
CA PRO A 83 6.37 -5.27 23.94
C PRO A 83 7.27 -6.45 24.31
N ALA A 84 8.07 -6.30 25.38
CA ALA A 84 8.97 -7.36 25.85
C ALA A 84 8.20 -8.59 26.33
N SER A 85 7.19 -8.41 27.19
CA SER A 85 6.36 -9.52 27.68
C SER A 85 5.56 -10.20 26.57
N ALA A 86 5.06 -9.44 25.60
CA ALA A 86 4.31 -10.01 24.48
C ALA A 86 5.24 -10.75 23.50
N ALA A 87 6.41 -10.19 23.18
CA ALA A 87 7.39 -10.84 22.30
C ALA A 87 7.98 -12.12 22.93
N ALA A 88 8.08 -12.17 24.27
CA ALA A 88 8.53 -13.35 25.01
C ALA A 88 7.70 -14.61 24.70
N LEU A 89 6.39 -14.44 24.43
CA LEU A 89 5.46 -15.53 24.16
C LEU A 89 5.86 -16.34 22.92
N ALA A 90 6.58 -15.74 21.97
CA ALA A 90 7.13 -16.44 20.81
C ALA A 90 8.00 -17.65 21.20
N SER A 91 8.67 -17.59 22.35
CA SER A 91 9.53 -18.67 22.86
C SER A 91 8.77 -19.96 23.18
N GLY A 92 7.45 -19.87 23.36
CA GLY A 92 6.57 -21.04 23.54
C GLY A 92 6.27 -21.79 22.24
N PHE A 93 6.65 -21.23 21.08
CA PHE A 93 6.34 -21.75 19.75
C PHE A 93 7.64 -22.01 18.98
N LYS A 94 7.85 -23.26 18.56
CA LYS A 94 9.13 -23.68 17.98
C LYS A 94 9.39 -22.94 16.66
N GLY A 95 10.57 -22.32 16.57
CA GLY A 95 11.00 -21.64 15.35
C GLY A 95 10.21 -20.37 15.03
N ILE A 96 9.45 -19.81 15.97
CA ILE A 96 8.68 -18.57 15.78
C ILE A 96 9.40 -17.39 16.38
N ARG A 97 9.38 -16.27 15.66
CA ARG A 97 9.86 -14.95 16.05
C ARG A 97 8.69 -13.98 16.12
N LEU A 98 8.71 -13.11 17.12
CA LEU A 98 7.89 -11.91 17.15
C LEU A 98 8.76 -10.69 17.41
N VAL A 99 8.56 -9.64 16.61
CA VAL A 99 9.05 -8.28 16.88
C VAL A 99 7.84 -7.41 17.13
N ILE A 100 7.79 -6.71 18.26
CA ILE A 100 6.66 -5.86 18.65
C ILE A 100 7.21 -4.49 19.03
N GLY A 101 6.59 -3.41 18.58
CA GLY A 101 7.01 -2.08 19.01
C GLY A 101 6.12 -0.95 18.53
N GLY A 102 6.29 0.19 19.19
CA GLY A 102 5.58 1.44 18.93
C GLY A 102 6.38 2.63 19.49
N PRO A 103 6.11 3.86 19.05
CA PRO A 103 6.90 5.05 19.41
C PRO A 103 7.07 5.21 20.93
N SER A 104 5.96 5.20 21.68
CA SER A 104 5.94 5.51 23.11
C SER A 104 6.15 4.30 24.02
N MET A 105 6.18 3.08 23.49
CA MET A 105 6.32 1.84 24.28
C MET A 105 7.67 1.14 24.10
N GLY A 106 8.51 1.63 23.18
CA GLY A 106 9.74 0.98 22.78
C GLY A 106 9.47 -0.21 21.85
N ALA A 107 10.44 -1.12 21.75
CA ALA A 107 10.34 -2.29 20.90
C ALA A 107 10.99 -3.51 21.55
N ALA A 108 10.57 -4.71 21.15
CA ALA A 108 11.19 -5.94 21.59
C ALA A 108 11.14 -7.03 20.52
N ILE A 109 12.07 -7.97 20.64
CA ILE A 109 12.11 -9.20 19.85
C ILE A 109 12.28 -10.41 20.77
N GLY A 110 11.56 -11.48 20.47
CA GLY A 110 11.60 -12.74 21.22
C GLY A 110 11.43 -13.96 20.30
N GLY A 111 11.72 -15.13 20.85
CA GLY A 111 11.63 -16.41 20.15
C GLY A 111 12.88 -16.72 19.32
N ASP A 112 12.68 -17.23 18.10
CA ASP A 112 13.74 -17.73 17.23
C ASP A 112 14.27 -16.64 16.28
N TYR A 113 15.29 -15.89 16.72
CA TYR A 113 15.82 -14.77 15.93
C TYR A 113 17.35 -14.71 15.89
N ASN A 114 17.82 -13.79 15.07
CA ASN A 114 19.21 -13.36 15.02
C ASN A 114 19.22 -11.87 14.66
N ALA A 115 19.50 -11.01 15.66
CA ALA A 115 19.17 -9.59 15.59
C ALA A 115 20.26 -8.71 16.20
N TYR A 116 20.32 -7.47 15.75
CA TYR A 116 21.04 -6.41 16.45
C TYR A 116 20.05 -5.45 17.11
N LEU A 117 20.34 -5.11 18.36
CA LEU A 117 19.75 -3.98 19.06
C LEU A 117 20.66 -2.77 18.86
N VAL A 118 20.08 -1.70 18.32
CA VAL A 118 20.72 -0.40 18.17
C VAL A 118 20.10 0.53 19.19
N VAL A 119 20.93 1.17 20.02
CA VAL A 119 20.53 2.23 20.95
C VAL A 119 21.36 3.46 20.63
N VAL A 120 20.69 4.61 20.50
CA VAL A 120 21.34 5.91 20.32
C VAL A 120 20.97 6.78 21.50
N ASP A 121 21.96 7.19 22.28
CA ASP A 121 21.74 8.10 23.40
C ASP A 121 21.62 9.56 22.95
N ASP A 122 21.23 10.44 23.87
CA ASP A 122 21.07 11.87 23.57
C ASP A 122 22.41 12.60 23.31
N ALA A 123 23.54 12.00 23.67
CA ALA A 123 24.88 12.49 23.29
C ALA A 123 25.29 12.05 21.88
N GLY A 124 24.46 11.24 21.20
CA GLY A 124 24.73 10.71 19.87
C GLY A 124 25.65 9.48 19.85
N THR A 125 25.89 8.85 21.00
CA THR A 125 26.64 7.59 21.09
C THR A 125 25.78 6.46 20.54
N ILE A 126 26.34 5.69 19.60
CA ILE A 126 25.66 4.56 18.97
C ILE A 126 26.17 3.27 19.62
N LYS A 127 25.28 2.51 20.24
CA LYS A 127 25.56 1.15 20.75
C LYS A 127 24.84 0.12 19.90
N VAL A 128 25.62 -0.78 19.28
CA VAL A 128 25.12 -1.88 18.45
C VAL A 128 25.47 -3.20 19.13
N THR A 129 24.46 -3.95 19.58
CA THR A 129 24.64 -5.20 20.34
C THR A 129 23.98 -6.37 19.63
N HIS A 130 24.72 -7.46 19.45
CA HIS A 130 24.23 -8.66 18.78
C HIS A 130 23.52 -9.60 19.75
N HIS A 131 22.41 -10.21 19.31
CA HIS A 131 21.61 -11.14 20.09
C HIS A 131 21.04 -12.29 19.25
N THR A 132 20.97 -13.49 19.83
CA THR A 132 20.48 -14.71 19.19
C THR A 132 19.46 -15.48 20.02
N GLY A 133 19.06 -14.97 21.18
CA GLY A 133 18.05 -15.62 22.03
C GLY A 133 17.69 -14.78 23.26
N GLY A 134 16.68 -15.27 23.98
CA GLY A 134 16.04 -14.53 25.07
C GLY A 134 15.02 -13.52 24.56
N VAL A 135 14.81 -12.47 25.33
CA VAL A 135 14.01 -11.31 24.93
C VAL A 135 14.94 -10.11 24.92
N VAL A 136 14.98 -9.42 23.79
CA VAL A 136 15.77 -8.21 23.62
C VAL A 136 14.82 -7.04 23.52
N GLN A 137 15.10 -5.98 24.26
CA GLN A 137 14.24 -4.82 24.39
C GLN A 137 15.00 -3.54 24.09
N LEU A 138 14.42 -2.72 23.23
CA LEU A 138 14.64 -1.28 23.20
C LEU A 138 13.69 -0.66 24.25
N PRO A 139 14.20 -0.12 25.36
CA PRO A 139 13.36 0.38 26.44
C PRO A 139 12.43 1.51 25.97
N GLN A 140 11.30 1.64 26.64
CA GLN A 140 10.42 2.81 26.48
C GLN A 140 11.23 4.11 26.67
N GLY A 141 10.94 5.12 25.85
CA GLY A 141 11.64 6.41 25.90
C GLY A 141 13.00 6.42 25.20
N SER A 142 13.46 5.31 24.61
CA SER A 142 14.77 5.24 23.96
C SER A 142 14.68 5.39 22.44
N LYS A 143 15.65 6.09 21.85
CA LYS A 143 15.90 6.09 20.41
C LYS A 143 16.72 4.85 20.03
N GLY A 144 16.34 4.19 18.94
CA GLY A 144 17.01 2.98 18.56
C GLY A 144 16.28 2.17 17.51
N ALA A 145 16.75 0.95 17.30
CA ALA A 145 16.16 0.02 16.37
C ALA A 145 16.43 -1.43 16.75
N ILE A 146 15.60 -2.32 16.22
CA ILE A 146 15.86 -3.75 16.19
C ILE A 146 15.86 -4.17 14.73
N ILE A 147 16.95 -4.78 14.27
CA ILE A 147 17.06 -5.37 12.93
C ILE A 147 17.36 -6.85 13.05
N HIS A 148 16.41 -7.66 12.60
CA HIS A 148 16.56 -9.09 12.41
C HIS A 148 16.82 -9.39 10.93
N LEU A 149 17.75 -10.30 10.67
CA LEU A 149 17.99 -10.85 9.34
C LEU A 149 18.53 -12.28 9.46
N ARG A 150 18.12 -13.20 8.59
CA ARG A 150 18.71 -14.55 8.44
C ARG A 150 19.06 -14.83 6.99
N ASN A 151 19.98 -15.79 6.81
CA ASN A 151 20.23 -16.35 5.49
C ASN A 151 19.03 -17.22 5.11
N SER A 152 18.61 -17.12 3.85
CA SER A 152 17.64 -18.04 3.25
C SER A 152 18.29 -19.01 2.26
N ALA A 153 17.53 -19.98 1.76
CA ALA A 153 18.05 -21.00 0.84
C ALA A 153 18.49 -20.37 -0.51
N GLY A 154 19.79 -20.29 -0.77
CA GLY A 154 20.35 -19.57 -1.93
C GLY A 154 20.91 -18.18 -1.58
N ASN A 155 20.86 -17.78 -0.30
CA ASN A 155 21.56 -16.65 0.27
C ASN A 155 22.89 -17.12 0.93
N PRO A 156 23.98 -16.35 0.79
CA PRO A 156 24.02 -15.07 0.11
C PRO A 156 24.22 -15.13 -1.39
N MET A 157 23.41 -14.35 -2.12
CA MET A 157 23.69 -14.02 -3.51
C MET A 157 24.89 -13.07 -3.62
N TYR A 158 25.04 -12.14 -2.64
CA TYR A 158 26.10 -11.11 -2.64
C TYR A 158 26.90 -11.02 -1.33
N GLY A 159 26.27 -11.10 -0.14
CA GLY A 159 26.99 -11.36 1.12
C GLY A 159 26.11 -11.77 2.30
N THR A 160 26.73 -12.36 3.32
CA THR A 160 26.03 -13.11 4.38
C THR A 160 25.09 -12.22 5.19
N ALA A 161 23.96 -12.78 5.65
CA ALA A 161 23.05 -12.12 6.56
C ALA A 161 23.74 -11.62 7.84
N GLU A 162 24.81 -12.27 8.31
CA GLU A 162 25.57 -11.79 9.46
C GLU A 162 26.26 -10.44 9.18
N ARG A 163 26.96 -10.34 8.04
CA ARG A 163 27.64 -9.13 7.61
C ARG A 163 26.63 -8.01 7.38
N VAL A 164 25.65 -8.26 6.52
CA VAL A 164 24.66 -7.26 6.09
C VAL A 164 23.87 -6.76 7.29
N ARG A 165 23.39 -7.65 8.17
CA ARG A 165 22.65 -7.24 9.38
C ARG A 165 23.49 -6.33 10.29
N ARG A 166 24.79 -6.58 10.43
CA ARG A 166 25.68 -5.74 11.25
C ARG A 166 25.89 -4.38 10.61
N GLU A 167 26.16 -4.33 9.31
CA GLU A 167 26.36 -3.08 8.55
C GLU A 167 25.09 -2.23 8.56
N THR A 168 23.94 -2.86 8.32
CA THR A 168 22.63 -2.20 8.34
C THR A 168 22.33 -1.67 9.75
N ALA A 169 22.62 -2.43 10.81
CA ALA A 169 22.46 -1.95 12.19
C ALA A 169 23.32 -0.70 12.48
N VAL A 170 24.57 -0.68 12.02
CA VAL A 170 25.46 0.47 12.16
C VAL A 170 24.94 1.67 11.37
N ASN A 171 24.46 1.46 10.15
CA ASN A 171 23.93 2.53 9.29
C ASN A 171 22.63 3.11 9.85
N ILE A 172 21.73 2.25 10.36
CA ILE A 172 20.54 2.69 11.11
C ILE A 172 20.96 3.59 12.28
N GLY A 173 21.92 3.16 13.12
CA GLY A 173 22.39 3.95 14.25
C GLY A 173 22.94 5.33 13.85
N LYS A 174 23.70 5.40 12.75
CA LYS A 174 24.19 6.68 12.20
C LYS A 174 23.04 7.57 11.75
N MET A 175 22.07 7.03 11.01
CA MET A 175 20.93 7.81 10.54
C MET A 175 20.04 8.30 11.69
N ILE A 176 19.83 7.50 12.75
CA ILE A 176 19.11 7.95 13.96
C ILE A 176 19.86 9.12 14.61
N ARG A 177 21.18 8.99 14.83
CA ARG A 177 22.01 10.07 15.40
C ARG A 177 21.96 11.34 14.55
N ASP A 178 21.97 11.18 13.23
CA ASP A 178 22.00 12.28 12.27
C ASP A 178 20.60 12.90 12.02
N GLY A 179 19.56 12.41 12.71
CA GLY A 179 18.22 13.02 12.72
C GLY A 179 17.36 12.68 11.51
N TYR A 180 17.63 11.57 10.81
CA TYR A 180 16.77 11.12 9.71
C TYR A 180 15.44 10.58 10.25
N PRO A 181 14.31 10.75 9.53
CA PRO A 181 13.02 10.17 9.91
C PRO A 181 13.06 8.64 9.92
N ALA A 182 12.34 8.00 10.85
CA ALA A 182 12.30 6.53 10.95
C ALA A 182 11.78 5.87 9.66
N THR A 183 10.84 6.51 8.97
CA THR A 183 10.30 6.04 7.68
C THR A 183 11.37 5.93 6.60
N TYR A 184 12.26 6.93 6.52
CA TYR A 184 13.40 6.92 5.61
C TYR A 184 14.41 5.82 5.99
N ILE A 185 14.72 5.70 7.28
CA ILE A 185 15.67 4.71 7.80
C ILE A 185 15.21 3.28 7.50
N VAL A 186 13.91 2.98 7.70
CA VAL A 186 13.35 1.66 7.36
C VAL A 186 13.51 1.36 5.87
N GLY A 187 13.17 2.30 4.98
CA GLY A 187 13.33 2.09 3.54
C GLY A 187 14.80 1.92 3.12
N LYS A 188 15.74 2.67 3.71
CA LYS A 188 17.17 2.49 3.48
C LYS A 188 17.70 1.15 4.00
N ALA A 189 17.25 0.72 5.17
CA ALA A 189 17.60 -0.59 5.71
C ALA A 189 17.10 -1.73 4.81
N MET A 190 15.87 -1.62 4.30
CA MET A 190 15.31 -2.59 3.35
C MET A 190 16.08 -2.60 2.02
N LYS A 191 16.47 -1.42 1.52
CA LYS A 191 17.31 -1.29 0.32
C LYS A 191 18.64 -2.01 0.49
N GLU A 192 19.37 -1.70 1.56
CA GLU A 192 20.67 -2.31 1.84
C GLU A 192 20.56 -3.83 1.96
N VAL A 193 19.53 -4.32 2.67
CA VAL A 193 19.31 -5.76 2.80
C VAL A 193 18.98 -6.41 1.45
N ALA A 194 18.14 -5.80 0.62
CA ALA A 194 17.79 -6.33 -0.70
C ALA A 194 19.02 -6.40 -1.63
N GLU A 195 19.79 -5.31 -1.71
CA GLU A 195 20.97 -5.19 -2.58
C GLU A 195 22.16 -6.05 -2.10
N ASP A 196 22.43 -6.09 -0.79
CA ASP A 196 23.68 -6.68 -0.28
C ASP A 196 23.55 -8.14 0.16
N SER A 197 22.33 -8.63 0.44
CA SER A 197 22.10 -10.03 0.86
C SER A 197 21.31 -10.87 -0.15
N GLY A 198 20.53 -10.22 -1.04
CA GLY A 198 19.57 -10.88 -1.92
C GLY A 198 18.23 -11.22 -1.24
N GLU A 199 18.02 -10.75 -0.02
CA GLU A 199 16.75 -10.85 0.73
C GLU A 199 15.80 -9.74 0.29
N LYS A 200 15.25 -9.89 -0.92
CA LYS A 200 14.72 -8.75 -1.67
C LYS A 200 13.21 -8.66 -1.81
N TYR A 201 12.41 -9.66 -1.44
CA TYR A 201 10.97 -9.57 -1.68
C TYR A 201 10.27 -8.79 -0.55
N GLY A 202 9.66 -7.67 -0.91
CA GLY A 202 9.09 -6.71 0.04
C GLY A 202 7.77 -7.19 0.65
N GLY A 203 7.72 -7.27 1.97
CA GLY A 203 6.49 -7.53 2.74
C GLY A 203 5.70 -6.29 3.12
N GLY A 204 6.24 -5.10 2.82
CA GLY A 204 5.64 -3.81 3.16
C GLY A 204 6.27 -3.13 4.37
N ALA A 205 5.78 -1.92 4.64
CA ALA A 205 6.21 -1.09 5.75
C ALA A 205 5.06 -0.25 6.31
N VAL A 206 5.28 0.28 7.51
CA VAL A 206 4.33 1.13 8.21
C VAL A 206 5.03 2.28 8.90
N ASN A 207 4.35 3.41 8.94
CA ASN A 207 4.59 4.50 9.87
C ASN A 207 3.71 4.28 11.10
N LEU A 208 4.35 4.04 12.24
CA LEU A 208 3.69 3.67 13.49
C LEU A 208 3.03 4.85 14.18
N VAL A 209 3.55 6.07 13.97
CA VAL A 209 2.97 7.29 14.56
C VAL A 209 1.72 7.69 13.78
N SER A 210 1.82 7.71 12.45
CA SER A 210 0.76 8.21 11.58
C SER A 210 -0.21 7.14 11.08
N SER A 211 0.03 5.87 11.42
CA SER A 211 -0.79 4.73 11.00
C SER A 211 -0.95 4.60 9.47
N ILE A 212 0.09 4.99 8.72
CA ILE A 212 0.14 4.89 7.26
C ILE A 212 0.93 3.64 6.87
N SER A 213 0.40 2.84 5.97
CA SER A 213 1.04 1.61 5.50
C SER A 213 1.14 1.59 3.97
N THR A 214 2.15 0.89 3.46
CA THR A 214 2.21 0.46 2.07
C THR A 214 1.01 -0.41 1.68
N GLY A 215 0.31 -1.02 2.65
CA GLY A 215 -0.71 -2.03 2.36
C GLY A 215 -0.12 -3.14 1.50
N ASP A 216 -0.85 -3.53 0.46
CA ASP A 216 -0.49 -4.66 -0.42
C ASP A 216 0.44 -4.26 -1.59
N MET A 217 1.04 -3.06 -1.59
CA MET A 217 1.83 -2.52 -2.71
C MET A 217 2.95 -3.43 -3.23
N PHE A 218 3.55 -4.24 -2.36
CA PHE A 218 4.63 -5.16 -2.68
C PHE A 218 4.24 -6.63 -2.50
N VAL A 219 2.97 -6.89 -2.14
CA VAL A 219 2.43 -8.22 -1.89
C VAL A 219 1.97 -8.82 -3.22
N PRO A 220 2.30 -10.11 -3.49
CA PRO A 220 1.83 -10.72 -4.72
C PRO A 220 0.33 -10.95 -4.69
N ASP A 221 -0.28 -10.95 -5.89
CA ASP A 221 -1.69 -11.22 -6.11
C ASP A 221 -2.08 -12.70 -5.90
N GLN A 222 -1.10 -13.60 -5.98
CA GLN A 222 -1.29 -15.04 -5.82
C GLN A 222 -0.67 -15.56 -4.51
N VAL A 223 -1.43 -16.43 -3.85
CA VAL A 223 -0.91 -17.18 -2.71
C VAL A 223 0.23 -18.09 -3.19
N ASN A 224 1.29 -18.15 -2.41
CA ASN A 224 2.49 -18.95 -2.68
C ASN A 224 3.44 -18.45 -3.79
N THR A 225 3.41 -17.16 -4.10
CA THR A 225 4.45 -16.51 -4.92
C THR A 225 5.28 -15.52 -4.09
N THR A 226 6.33 -14.96 -4.70
CA THR A 226 7.20 -13.93 -4.11
C THR A 226 6.58 -12.55 -4.26
N GLY A 227 6.84 -11.65 -3.31
CA GLY A 227 6.49 -10.23 -3.44
C GLY A 227 7.34 -9.49 -4.47
N TYR A 228 7.13 -8.17 -4.55
CA TYR A 228 7.89 -7.31 -5.45
C TYR A 228 9.36 -7.22 -4.98
N PRO A 229 10.34 -7.35 -5.90
CA PRO A 229 11.76 -7.19 -5.59
C PRO A 229 12.10 -5.72 -5.23
N MET A 230 12.59 -5.51 -4.01
CA MET A 230 12.90 -4.19 -3.45
C MET A 230 14.18 -3.57 -4.02
N ASP A 231 15.00 -4.36 -4.71
CA ASP A 231 16.19 -3.93 -5.48
C ASP A 231 15.86 -3.49 -6.91
N GLU A 232 14.58 -3.47 -7.30
CA GLU A 232 14.14 -3.11 -8.67
C GLU A 232 13.42 -1.75 -8.74
N ASN A 233 13.30 -1.23 -9.97
CA ASN A 233 12.47 -0.06 -10.26
C ASN A 233 10.99 -0.42 -10.13
N TYR A 234 10.17 0.47 -9.56
CA TYR A 234 8.75 0.20 -9.32
C TYR A 234 7.82 0.99 -10.24
N SER A 235 8.13 2.26 -10.49
CA SER A 235 7.29 3.11 -11.34
C SER A 235 8.08 4.18 -12.08
N LYS A 236 7.43 4.79 -13.08
CA LYS A 236 7.81 6.07 -13.65
C LYS A 236 6.72 7.10 -13.38
N SER A 237 7.10 8.33 -13.04
CA SER A 237 6.16 9.43 -12.80
C SER A 237 6.60 10.73 -13.48
N CYS A 238 5.63 11.58 -13.82
CA CYS A 238 5.85 12.91 -14.39
C CYS A 238 5.52 13.97 -13.35
N GLU A 239 6.53 14.71 -12.90
CA GLU A 239 6.36 15.75 -11.88
C GLU A 239 5.50 16.92 -12.34
N LYS A 240 5.44 17.18 -13.66
CA LYS A 240 4.67 18.33 -14.20
C LYS A 240 3.17 18.09 -14.28
N CYS A 241 2.75 16.90 -14.72
CA CYS A 241 1.33 16.62 -14.97
C CYS A 241 0.74 15.53 -14.08
N GLY A 242 1.56 14.86 -13.27
CA GLY A 242 1.13 13.81 -12.34
C GLY A 242 0.85 12.46 -12.99
N TRP A 243 1.11 12.29 -14.30
CA TRP A 243 1.01 10.97 -14.93
C TRP A 243 2.03 10.01 -14.31
N ALA A 244 1.63 8.78 -14.00
CA ALA A 244 2.50 7.73 -13.52
C ALA A 244 2.05 6.36 -14.03
N THR A 245 2.98 5.41 -14.07
CA THR A 245 2.71 4.01 -14.41
C THR A 245 3.73 3.09 -13.73
N GLY A 246 3.31 1.87 -13.36
CA GLY A 246 4.17 0.84 -12.78
C GLY A 246 4.93 0.02 -13.83
N PHE A 247 6.02 -0.62 -13.42
CA PHE A 247 6.67 -1.65 -14.24
C PHE A 247 5.83 -2.94 -14.28
N PRO A 248 5.90 -3.72 -15.37
CA PRO A 248 6.77 -3.55 -16.54
C PRO A 248 6.26 -2.54 -17.59
N ASP A 249 4.99 -2.11 -17.51
CA ASP A 249 4.40 -1.22 -18.53
C ASP A 249 5.13 0.14 -18.65
N ALA A 250 5.76 0.59 -17.57
CA ALA A 250 6.63 1.77 -17.54
C ALA A 250 7.80 1.71 -18.53
N GLU A 251 8.24 0.53 -18.95
CA GLU A 251 9.33 0.38 -19.94
C GLU A 251 8.99 1.02 -21.28
N ARG A 252 7.70 1.09 -21.64
CA ARG A 252 7.24 1.61 -22.93
C ARG A 252 7.34 3.13 -23.05
N TYR A 253 7.63 3.84 -21.96
CA TYR A 253 7.59 5.30 -21.90
C TYR A 253 8.95 5.88 -21.55
N ASN A 254 9.54 6.63 -22.49
CA ASN A 254 10.76 7.42 -22.26
C ASN A 254 10.46 8.86 -21.83
N VAL A 255 9.29 9.38 -22.20
CA VAL A 255 8.78 10.70 -21.83
C VAL A 255 7.31 10.59 -21.50
N CYS A 256 6.77 11.60 -20.80
CA CYS A 256 5.36 11.65 -20.44
C CYS A 256 4.48 11.67 -21.70
N PRO A 257 3.52 10.74 -21.85
CA PRO A 257 2.67 10.68 -23.03
C PRO A 257 1.69 11.86 -23.15
N TYR A 258 1.48 12.62 -22.06
CA TYR A 258 0.54 13.74 -22.01
C TYR A 258 1.20 15.10 -22.23
N CYS A 259 2.41 15.33 -21.71
CA CYS A 259 3.06 16.65 -21.77
C CYS A 259 4.49 16.63 -22.32
N GLY A 260 4.99 15.47 -22.77
CA GLY A 260 6.32 15.31 -23.37
C GLY A 260 7.50 15.59 -22.42
N SER A 261 7.25 15.80 -21.13
CA SER A 261 8.31 16.03 -20.14
C SER A 261 9.01 14.73 -19.75
N GLU A 262 10.24 14.85 -19.25
CA GLU A 262 11.02 13.73 -18.73
C GLU A 262 10.29 13.03 -17.57
N LEU A 263 10.51 11.72 -17.46
CA LEU A 263 9.91 10.87 -16.44
C LEU A 263 10.94 10.53 -15.37
N THR A 264 10.57 10.70 -14.11
CA THR A 264 11.36 10.24 -12.95
C THR A 264 11.14 8.74 -12.78
N VAL A 265 12.23 7.98 -12.71
CA VAL A 265 12.20 6.54 -12.38
C VAL A 265 12.30 6.40 -10.87
N ASN A 266 11.32 5.74 -10.26
CA ASN A 266 11.26 5.55 -8.81
C ASN A 266 11.58 4.09 -8.48
N SER A 267 12.55 3.87 -7.59
CA SER A 267 12.85 2.52 -7.08
C SER A 267 11.76 2.03 -6.13
N ALA A 268 11.65 0.71 -5.94
CA ALA A 268 10.67 0.15 -4.99
C ALA A 268 10.86 0.69 -3.56
N THR A 269 12.10 0.92 -3.15
CA THR A 269 12.40 1.47 -1.81
C THR A 269 12.09 2.96 -1.71
N ASP A 270 12.29 3.75 -2.76
CA ASP A 270 11.88 5.17 -2.76
C ASP A 270 10.35 5.29 -2.70
N VAL A 271 9.63 4.49 -3.49
CA VAL A 271 8.16 4.42 -3.45
C VAL A 271 7.66 3.96 -2.08
N LEU A 272 8.34 3.00 -1.44
CA LEU A 272 8.04 2.58 -0.07
C LEU A 272 8.19 3.75 0.90
N ILE A 273 9.33 4.45 0.89
CA ILE A 273 9.60 5.59 1.76
C ILE A 273 8.52 6.66 1.58
N ASP A 274 8.23 7.03 0.34
CA ASP A 274 7.23 8.06 0.02
C ASP A 274 5.82 7.66 0.46
N SER A 275 5.48 6.36 0.38
CA SER A 275 4.16 5.87 0.75
C SER A 275 3.86 5.91 2.25
N ILE A 276 4.88 5.83 3.10
CA ILE A 276 4.73 5.81 4.57
C ILE A 276 5.20 7.11 5.23
N THR A 277 5.92 7.98 4.51
CA THR A 277 6.43 9.24 5.05
C THR A 277 5.34 10.31 5.02
N VAL A 278 5.05 10.86 6.19
CA VAL A 278 4.25 12.07 6.34
C VAL A 278 5.09 13.28 5.95
N SER A 279 4.92 13.77 4.74
CA SER A 279 5.46 15.06 4.29
C SER A 279 4.48 16.19 4.58
N LYS A 280 4.88 17.45 4.36
CA LYS A 280 3.93 18.59 4.37
C LYS A 280 2.76 18.41 3.40
N ASP A 281 2.93 17.51 2.41
CA ASP A 281 1.97 17.22 1.34
C ASP A 281 1.33 15.82 1.45
N SER A 282 1.64 15.02 2.47
CA SER A 282 1.11 13.66 2.59
C SER A 282 -0.34 13.66 3.05
N VAL A 283 -1.22 13.14 2.21
CA VAL A 283 -2.65 12.98 2.49
C VAL A 283 -2.91 11.52 2.83
N SER A 284 -3.41 11.26 4.03
CA SER A 284 -3.90 9.94 4.41
C SER A 284 -5.25 9.71 3.74
N VAL A 285 -5.36 8.70 2.86
CA VAL A 285 -6.62 8.39 2.15
C VAL A 285 -7.10 7.01 2.55
N SER A 286 -8.30 6.96 3.12
CA SER A 286 -9.01 5.72 3.44
C SER A 286 -10.19 5.56 2.49
N VAL A 287 -10.39 4.36 1.97
CA VAL A 287 -11.43 4.07 0.97
C VAL A 287 -12.35 2.99 1.54
N TYR A 288 -13.65 3.22 1.45
CA TYR A 288 -14.69 2.37 2.03
C TYR A 288 -15.80 2.09 1.01
N GLY A 289 -16.58 1.05 1.25
CA GLY A 289 -17.82 0.76 0.51
C GLY A 289 -17.66 -0.09 -0.75
N SER A 290 -16.43 -0.47 -1.13
CA SER A 290 -16.20 -1.41 -2.23
C SER A 290 -14.84 -2.10 -2.11
N ASP A 291 -14.84 -3.44 -2.17
CA ASP A 291 -13.64 -4.30 -2.11
C ASP A 291 -13.03 -4.59 -3.49
N ARG A 292 -13.36 -3.78 -4.50
CA ARG A 292 -12.86 -3.97 -5.86
C ARG A 292 -11.35 -3.74 -5.89
N LEU A 293 -10.60 -4.74 -6.36
CA LEU A 293 -9.14 -4.68 -6.48
C LEU A 293 -8.67 -3.44 -7.27
N GLY A 294 -7.66 -2.75 -6.76
CA GLY A 294 -7.06 -1.54 -7.35
C GLY A 294 -7.86 -0.25 -7.14
N LEU A 295 -9.11 -0.32 -6.64
CA LEU A 295 -9.94 0.87 -6.41
C LEU A 295 -9.32 1.80 -5.35
N SER A 296 -8.79 1.23 -4.27
CA SER A 296 -8.16 1.96 -3.17
C SER A 296 -6.95 2.77 -3.65
N ASP A 297 -6.13 2.18 -4.50
CA ASP A 297 -4.86 2.77 -4.93
C ASP A 297 -5.10 3.92 -5.92
N ILE A 298 -5.97 3.69 -6.91
CA ILE A 298 -6.35 4.74 -7.86
C ILE A 298 -7.06 5.89 -7.14
N THR A 299 -7.96 5.59 -6.21
CA THR A 299 -8.64 6.62 -5.40
C THR A 299 -7.64 7.42 -4.59
N ARG A 300 -6.68 6.76 -3.93
CA ARG A 300 -5.63 7.41 -3.15
C ARG A 300 -4.83 8.40 -4.00
N GLU A 301 -4.42 8.01 -5.20
CA GLU A 301 -3.65 8.88 -6.09
C GLU A 301 -4.48 10.06 -6.62
N VAL A 302 -5.75 9.84 -6.99
CA VAL A 302 -6.64 10.93 -7.41
C VAL A 302 -6.90 11.92 -6.28
N VAL A 303 -7.14 11.43 -5.05
CA VAL A 303 -7.34 12.29 -3.87
C VAL A 303 -6.08 13.07 -3.54
N LYS A 304 -4.91 12.42 -3.49
CA LYS A 304 -3.62 13.09 -3.25
C LYS A 304 -3.36 14.19 -4.29
N ALA A 305 -3.54 13.89 -5.58
CA ALA A 305 -3.37 14.86 -6.66
C ALA A 305 -4.36 16.04 -6.51
N SER A 306 -5.61 15.76 -6.16
CA SER A 306 -6.62 16.79 -5.93
C SER A 306 -6.27 17.69 -4.75
N VAL A 307 -5.87 17.12 -3.61
CA VAL A 307 -5.49 17.88 -2.41
C VAL A 307 -4.22 18.69 -2.65
N LYS A 308 -3.21 18.13 -3.33
CA LYS A 308 -2.00 18.87 -3.71
C LYS A 308 -2.31 20.09 -4.57
N LYS A 309 -3.32 19.98 -5.46
CA LYS A 309 -3.69 21.05 -6.39
C LYS A 309 -4.68 22.06 -5.82
N TYR A 310 -5.64 21.63 -5.00
CA TYR A 310 -6.79 22.42 -4.58
C TYR A 310 -6.99 22.50 -3.06
N GLY A 311 -6.12 21.85 -2.27
CA GLY A 311 -6.26 21.73 -0.82
C GLY A 311 -7.34 20.73 -0.38
N TYR A 312 -7.59 20.68 0.92
CA TYR A 312 -8.59 19.79 1.54
C TYR A 312 -10.02 20.29 1.32
N ASN A 313 -10.49 20.28 0.08
CA ASN A 313 -11.83 20.71 -0.29
C ASN A 313 -12.65 19.54 -0.87
N ALA A 314 -13.67 19.11 -0.14
CA ALA A 314 -14.52 17.97 -0.51
C ALA A 314 -15.12 18.09 -1.91
N SER A 315 -15.58 19.26 -2.33
CA SER A 315 -16.16 19.47 -3.67
C SER A 315 -15.15 19.25 -4.80
N THR A 316 -13.92 19.75 -4.64
CA THR A 316 -12.87 19.56 -5.65
C THR A 316 -12.34 18.13 -5.69
N ILE A 317 -12.30 17.45 -4.53
CA ILE A 317 -11.92 16.04 -4.43
C ILE A 317 -12.97 15.16 -5.10
N ALA A 318 -14.25 15.33 -4.76
CA ALA A 318 -15.37 14.64 -5.39
C ALA A 318 -15.38 14.87 -6.92
N GLY A 319 -15.16 16.11 -7.36
CA GLY A 319 -15.05 16.44 -8.78
C GLY A 319 -13.89 15.73 -9.49
N SER A 320 -12.74 15.58 -8.83
CA SER A 320 -11.58 14.83 -9.38
C SER A 320 -11.85 13.33 -9.45
N LEU A 321 -12.49 12.76 -8.42
CA LEU A 321 -12.91 11.36 -8.41
C LEU A 321 -13.94 11.07 -9.51
N ASN A 322 -14.94 11.94 -9.67
CA ASN A 322 -15.96 11.81 -10.71
C ASN A 322 -15.38 11.94 -12.13
N LYS A 323 -14.32 12.75 -12.32
CA LYS A 323 -13.55 12.74 -13.57
C LYS A 323 -12.83 11.40 -13.78
N GLY A 324 -12.25 10.83 -12.73
CA GLY A 324 -11.68 9.48 -12.76
C GLY A 324 -12.70 8.41 -13.16
N ILE A 325 -13.92 8.49 -12.62
CA ILE A 325 -15.03 7.60 -12.96
C ILE A 325 -15.45 7.77 -14.43
N ASN A 326 -15.63 9.02 -14.88
CA ASN A 326 -16.00 9.32 -16.26
C ASN A 326 -14.96 8.84 -17.28
N ASN A 327 -13.68 8.92 -16.93
CA ASN A 327 -12.58 8.50 -17.79
C ASN A 327 -12.26 7.00 -17.70
N GLY A 328 -13.02 6.23 -16.91
CA GLY A 328 -12.82 4.79 -16.72
C GLY A 328 -11.56 4.43 -15.91
N LEU A 329 -10.94 5.40 -15.23
CA LEU A 329 -9.84 5.14 -14.29
C LEU A 329 -10.37 4.50 -13.00
N ILE A 330 -11.52 4.97 -12.53
CA ILE A 330 -12.22 4.43 -11.36
C ILE A 330 -13.46 3.72 -11.87
N VAL A 331 -13.56 2.40 -11.63
CA VAL A 331 -14.63 1.56 -12.21
C VAL A 331 -15.39 0.81 -11.14
N GLY A 332 -16.67 0.52 -11.39
CA GLY A 332 -17.49 -0.31 -10.49
C GLY A 332 -18.16 0.41 -9.35
N VAL A 333 -18.07 1.73 -9.31
CA VAL A 333 -18.62 2.57 -8.24
C VAL A 333 -19.42 3.72 -8.85
N ASP A 334 -20.42 4.19 -8.11
CA ASP A 334 -21.23 5.33 -8.50
C ASP A 334 -20.47 6.66 -8.28
N TYR A 335 -21.03 7.76 -8.79
CA TYR A 335 -20.50 9.10 -8.56
C TYR A 335 -20.44 9.42 -7.06
N VAL A 336 -19.37 10.12 -6.68
CA VAL A 336 -19.09 10.55 -5.32
C VAL A 336 -19.61 11.97 -5.13
N GLU A 337 -20.43 12.19 -4.11
CA GLU A 337 -20.84 13.51 -3.67
C GLU A 337 -19.89 14.05 -2.58
N PRO A 338 -19.82 15.37 -2.35
CA PRO A 338 -19.00 15.93 -1.26
C PRO A 338 -19.38 15.38 0.13
N SER A 339 -20.63 14.97 0.34
CA SER A 339 -21.11 14.31 1.56
C SER A 339 -20.59 12.89 1.76
N ASP A 340 -20.15 12.23 0.69
CA ASP A 340 -19.54 10.90 0.72
C ASP A 340 -18.04 10.97 1.08
N LEU A 341 -17.55 12.17 1.39
CA LEU A 341 -16.17 12.42 1.77
C LEU A 341 -16.07 12.88 3.23
N ASN A 342 -15.20 12.24 3.99
CA ASN A 342 -14.82 12.69 5.32
C ASN A 342 -13.45 13.38 5.24
N VAL A 343 -13.46 14.70 5.02
CA VAL A 343 -12.24 15.50 4.89
C VAL A 343 -11.87 16.08 6.25
N LYS A 344 -10.71 15.69 6.78
CA LYS A 344 -10.15 16.20 8.03
C LYS A 344 -8.79 16.87 7.77
N PRO A 345 -8.78 18.19 7.47
CA PRO A 345 -7.55 18.91 7.15
C PRO A 345 -6.50 18.87 8.27
N ASP A 346 -6.94 18.98 9.53
CA ASP A 346 -6.07 19.07 10.71
C ASP A 346 -5.20 17.81 10.90
N VAL A 347 -5.77 16.65 10.62
CA VAL A 347 -5.07 15.35 10.65
C VAL A 347 -4.70 14.85 9.25
N ARG A 348 -4.80 15.73 8.25
CA ARG A 348 -4.43 15.48 6.85
C ARG A 348 -5.06 14.23 6.23
N ALA A 349 -6.28 13.90 6.65
CA ALA A 349 -6.96 12.67 6.26
C ALA A 349 -8.18 12.95 5.37
N VAL A 350 -8.44 12.03 4.44
CA VAL A 350 -9.64 12.00 3.60
C VAL A 350 -10.18 10.57 3.58
N GLY A 351 -11.38 10.39 4.11
CA GLY A 351 -12.18 9.18 3.90
C GLY A 351 -13.03 9.32 2.65
N VAL A 352 -13.04 8.30 1.78
CA VAL A 352 -13.90 8.23 0.58
C VAL A 352 -14.84 7.04 0.75
N TYR A 353 -16.14 7.29 0.72
CA TYR A 353 -17.17 6.25 0.78
C TYR A 353 -17.78 6.06 -0.61
N TYR A 354 -17.52 4.91 -1.23
CA TYR A 354 -18.14 4.57 -2.51
C TYR A 354 -19.43 3.78 -2.35
N ASN A 355 -20.35 4.02 -3.27
CA ASN A 355 -21.48 3.13 -3.50
C ASN A 355 -21.15 2.19 -4.68
N PRO A 356 -21.15 0.86 -4.48
CA PRO A 356 -20.85 -0.08 -5.56
C PRO A 356 -22.02 -0.13 -6.55
N LEU A 357 -21.69 -0.26 -7.84
CA LEU A 357 -22.72 -0.35 -8.88
C LEU A 357 -23.38 -1.73 -8.90
N PRO A 358 -24.72 -1.80 -9.07
CA PRO A 358 -25.43 -3.07 -9.16
C PRO A 358 -25.06 -3.85 -10.42
N ASN A 359 -25.16 -5.18 -10.33
CA ASN A 359 -25.03 -6.13 -11.45
C ASN A 359 -23.68 -6.09 -12.20
N GLY A 360 -22.58 -5.78 -11.50
CA GLY A 360 -21.22 -5.85 -12.06
C GLY A 360 -20.91 -4.79 -13.13
N ARG A 361 -21.70 -3.71 -13.18
CA ARG A 361 -21.46 -2.60 -14.11
C ARG A 361 -20.09 -1.97 -13.87
N SER A 362 -19.39 -1.62 -14.94
CA SER A 362 -18.10 -0.95 -14.87
C SER A 362 -18.21 0.58 -14.74
N SER A 363 -19.34 1.16 -15.17
CA SER A 363 -19.60 2.61 -15.11
C SER A 363 -21.03 2.95 -14.69
N PRO A 364 -21.23 4.08 -13.96
CA PRO A 364 -22.56 4.54 -13.57
C PRO A 364 -23.40 4.88 -14.80
N ALA A 365 -24.72 5.01 -14.60
CA ALA A 365 -25.58 5.52 -15.67
C ALA A 365 -25.14 6.94 -15.99
N TRP A 366 -24.93 7.25 -17.27
CA TRP A 366 -24.53 8.58 -17.71
C TRP A 366 -25.48 9.63 -17.14
N ASN A 367 -24.92 10.54 -16.34
CA ASN A 367 -25.62 11.74 -15.91
C ASN A 367 -25.65 12.73 -17.08
N LEU A 368 -26.49 12.44 -18.08
CA LEU A 368 -26.67 13.32 -19.23
C LEU A 368 -27.36 14.60 -18.76
N PRO A 369 -26.82 15.79 -19.07
CA PRO A 369 -27.52 17.07 -18.89
C PRO A 369 -28.65 17.25 -19.92
N ILE A 370 -29.21 16.16 -20.43
CA ILE A 370 -30.29 16.16 -21.41
C ILE A 370 -31.46 15.43 -20.77
N ASN A 371 -32.47 16.21 -20.39
CA ASN A 371 -33.73 15.73 -19.85
C ASN A 371 -34.26 14.57 -20.72
N SER A 372 -34.67 13.48 -20.09
CA SER A 372 -35.25 12.29 -20.75
C SER A 372 -36.39 12.64 -21.72
N MET A 373 -37.12 13.72 -21.45
CA MET A 373 -38.14 14.29 -22.32
C MET A 373 -37.61 14.71 -23.71
N VAL A 374 -36.39 15.24 -23.79
CA VAL A 374 -35.77 15.66 -25.06
C VAL A 374 -35.41 14.46 -25.93
N LEU A 375 -34.91 13.38 -25.33
CA LEU A 375 -34.62 12.12 -26.03
C LEU A 375 -35.91 11.45 -26.53
N THR A 376 -36.99 11.50 -25.74
CA THR A 376 -38.30 11.02 -26.17
C THR A 376 -38.86 11.84 -27.34
N ILE A 377 -38.71 13.17 -27.33
CA ILE A 377 -39.12 14.04 -28.44
C ILE A 377 -38.35 13.71 -29.71
N LEU A 378 -37.03 13.55 -29.64
CA LEU A 378 -36.20 13.19 -30.80
C LEU A 378 -36.57 11.83 -31.38
N GLY A 379 -36.79 10.82 -30.53
CA GLY A 379 -37.25 9.51 -30.97
C GLY A 379 -38.61 9.57 -31.66
N THR A 380 -39.54 10.37 -31.13
CA THR A 380 -40.88 10.55 -31.69
C THR A 380 -40.84 11.26 -33.05
N ILE A 381 -39.98 12.27 -33.21
CA ILE A 381 -39.74 12.96 -34.50
C ILE A 381 -39.20 11.97 -35.54
N GLN A 382 -38.25 11.11 -35.16
CA GLN A 382 -37.68 10.12 -36.06
C GLN A 382 -38.73 9.09 -36.53
N THR A 383 -39.60 8.65 -35.62
CA THR A 383 -40.74 7.77 -35.97
C THR A 383 -41.73 8.46 -36.90
N ALA A 384 -42.07 9.73 -36.64
CA ALA A 384 -42.99 10.51 -37.47
C ALA A 384 -42.45 10.70 -38.91
N ILE A 385 -41.16 11.01 -39.06
CA ILE A 385 -40.49 11.10 -40.38
C ILE A 385 -40.57 9.76 -41.12
N GLY A 386 -40.36 8.64 -40.42
CA GLY A 386 -40.50 7.30 -40.99
C GLY A 386 -41.91 7.03 -41.55
N PHE A 387 -42.96 7.41 -40.81
CA PHE A 387 -44.35 7.29 -41.28
C PHE A 387 -44.64 8.17 -42.50
N VAL A 388 -44.15 9.40 -42.53
CA VAL A 388 -44.33 10.31 -43.68
C VAL A 388 -43.67 9.75 -44.93
N LEU A 389 -42.47 9.19 -44.83
CA LEU A 389 -41.77 8.57 -45.95
C LEU A 389 -42.53 7.35 -46.49
N ILE A 390 -43.06 6.50 -45.62
CA ILE A 390 -43.89 5.35 -46.02
C ILE A 390 -45.16 5.83 -46.74
N MET A 391 -45.84 6.86 -46.22
CA MET A 391 -47.02 7.43 -46.87
C MET A 391 -46.70 8.00 -48.26
N LEU A 392 -45.58 8.72 -48.41
CA LEU A 392 -45.15 9.26 -49.70
C LEU A 392 -44.86 8.15 -50.72
N VAL A 393 -44.26 7.03 -50.30
CA VAL A 393 -44.05 5.86 -51.17
C VAL A 393 -45.37 5.23 -51.60
N ILE A 394 -46.34 5.09 -50.68
CA ILE A 394 -47.67 4.56 -51.00
C ILE A 394 -48.40 5.50 -51.97
N PHE A 395 -48.33 6.81 -51.73
CA PHE A 395 -48.97 7.82 -52.58
C PHE A 395 -48.36 7.84 -53.99
N ARG A 396 -47.02 7.76 -54.09
CA ARG A 396 -46.31 7.63 -55.37
C ARG A 396 -46.74 6.37 -56.12
N THR A 397 -46.83 5.23 -55.44
CA THR A 397 -47.25 3.95 -56.06
C THR A 397 -48.69 4.00 -56.55
N ARG A 398 -49.60 4.62 -55.79
CA ARG A 398 -51.00 4.80 -56.21
C ARG A 398 -51.18 5.81 -57.34
N LEU A 399 -50.43 6.92 -57.34
CA LEU A 399 -50.41 7.88 -58.45
C LEU A 399 -49.92 7.21 -59.74
N LEU A 400 -48.80 6.50 -59.69
CA LEU A 400 -48.26 5.79 -60.86
C LEU A 400 -49.24 4.74 -61.40
N LYS A 401 -49.96 4.03 -60.52
CA LYS A 401 -51.01 3.08 -60.93
C LYS A 401 -52.20 3.80 -61.56
N SER A 402 -52.68 4.90 -60.97
CA SER A 402 -53.76 5.72 -61.52
C SER A 402 -53.42 6.36 -62.87
N PHE A 403 -52.17 6.72 -63.11
CA PHE A 403 -51.73 7.22 -64.43
C PHE A 403 -51.64 6.08 -65.46
N LYS A 404 -51.22 4.89 -65.04
CA LYS A 404 -51.16 3.71 -65.92
C LYS A 404 -52.56 3.25 -66.35
N ASP A 405 -53.52 3.26 -65.43
CA ASP A 405 -54.93 2.88 -65.69
C ASP A 405 -55.70 3.92 -66.54
N ARG A 406 -55.18 5.13 -66.71
CA ARG A 406 -55.76 6.18 -67.58
C ARG A 406 -55.19 6.19 -69.01
N VAL A 407 -54.12 5.44 -69.26
CA VAL A 407 -53.40 5.38 -70.55
C VAL A 407 -53.60 4.01 -71.25
N SER A 408 -54.21 3.04 -70.57
CA SER A 408 -54.86 1.86 -71.18
C SER A 408 -56.32 2.14 -71.46
#